data_AF-Q0W1I9-F1
#
_entry.id   AF-Q0W1I9-F1
#
_cell.length_a   1.000
_cell.length_b   1.000
_cell.length_c   1.000
_cell.angle_alpha   90.00
_cell.angle_beta   90.00
_cell.angle_gamma   90.00
#
_symmetry.space_group_name_H-M   'P 1'
#
loop_
_entity.id
_entity.type
_entity.pdbx_description
1 polymer ?
#
loop_
_entity_poly.entity_id
_entity_poly.type
_entity_poly.pdbx_seq_one_letter_code
_entity_poly.pdbx_strand_id
1 'polypeptide(L)'
;MVNEMAEDPSILGAPSGTPESISEMDAIKANIVEQLISCGVKFPIESKKELMEIYPYGTPIKCRYKGKETSIHDLIPQIDDSLFPIKTPGDAAAALLSRCEVGQK
;
A
#
# COMPACT_ATOMS: atom_id res chain seq x y z
N MET A 1 41.87 -19.01 -4.64
CA MET A 1 41.49 -17.92 -5.57
C MET A 1 40.99 -18.57 -6.84
N VAL A 2 39.67 -18.69 -6.98
CA VAL A 2 39.00 -18.79 -8.29
C VAL A 2 37.86 -17.79 -8.23
N ASN A 3 37.94 -16.82 -9.11
CA ASN A 3 37.03 -15.69 -9.28
C ASN A 3 36.04 -16.04 -10.41
N GLU A 4 35.02 -15.20 -10.58
CA GLU A 4 34.03 -15.19 -11.67
C GLU A 4 32.78 -16.05 -11.43
N MET A 5 31.90 -15.48 -10.60
CA MET A 5 30.45 -15.62 -10.75
C MET A 5 30.01 -14.55 -11.75
N ALA A 6 29.60 -14.95 -12.95
CA ALA A 6 28.99 -14.08 -13.93
C ALA A 6 27.68 -14.73 -14.40
N GLU A 7 26.60 -14.44 -13.69
CA GLU A 7 25.24 -14.57 -14.21
C GLU A 7 24.46 -13.33 -13.77
N ASP A 8 24.60 -12.24 -14.52
CA ASP A 8 23.62 -11.15 -14.53
C ASP A 8 22.90 -11.18 -15.88
N PRO A 9 21.66 -11.67 -15.89
CA PRO A 9 20.65 -11.12 -16.75
C PRO A 9 19.61 -10.45 -15.87
N SER A 10 19.85 -9.18 -15.53
CA SER A 10 18.86 -8.10 -15.58
C SER A 10 17.40 -8.58 -15.62
N ILE A 11 16.87 -9.01 -14.47
CA ILE A 11 15.43 -9.19 -14.28
C ILE A 11 14.85 -7.80 -14.05
N LEU A 12 14.33 -7.22 -15.13
CA LEU A 12 13.45 -6.06 -15.10
C LEU A 12 12.26 -6.33 -14.16
N GLY A 13 12.23 -5.63 -13.02
CA GLY A 13 10.98 -5.19 -12.40
C GLY A 13 10.31 -6.07 -11.33
N ALA A 14 10.96 -7.09 -10.79
CA ALA A 14 10.44 -7.75 -9.59
C ALA A 14 10.93 -7.01 -8.33
N PRO A 15 10.05 -6.40 -7.50
CA PRO A 15 10.50 -5.91 -6.20
C PRO A 15 11.07 -7.12 -5.46
N SER A 16 12.32 -7.01 -5.02
CA SER A 16 12.98 -8.01 -4.17
C SER A 16 12.33 -8.00 -2.79
N GLY A 17 11.05 -8.37 -2.72
CA GLY A 17 10.32 -8.49 -1.48
C GLY A 17 10.84 -9.71 -0.74
N THR A 18 11.35 -9.52 0.48
CA THR A 18 11.58 -10.65 1.37
C THR A 18 10.23 -11.21 1.82
N PRO A 19 10.13 -12.51 2.15
CA PRO A 19 8.90 -13.09 2.70
C PRO A 19 8.36 -12.32 3.92
N GLU A 20 9.26 -11.77 4.73
CA GLU A 20 8.92 -10.90 5.87
C GLU A 20 8.25 -9.59 5.42
N SER A 21 8.77 -8.94 4.37
CA SER A 21 8.19 -7.70 3.82
C SER A 21 6.82 -7.93 3.19
N ILE A 22 6.63 -9.10 2.55
CA ILE A 22 5.33 -9.52 2.02
C ILE A 22 4.34 -9.71 3.17
N SER A 23 4.76 -10.41 4.23
CA SER A 23 3.94 -10.64 5.42
C SER A 23 3.55 -9.34 6.14
N GLU A 24 4.43 -8.35 6.19
CA GLU A 24 4.13 -7.04 6.78
C GLU A 24 3.08 -6.29 5.95
N MET A 25 3.21 -6.28 4.63
CA MET A 25 2.25 -5.62 3.74
C MET A 25 0.87 -6.29 3.77
N ASP A 26 0.84 -7.63 3.84
CA ASP A 26 -0.42 -8.37 4.00
C ASP A 26 -1.09 -8.07 5.34
N ALA A 27 -0.31 -7.89 6.42
CA ALA A 27 -0.85 -7.49 7.72
C ALA A 27 -1.45 -6.08 7.70
N ILE A 28 -0.78 -5.12 7.04
CA ILE A 28 -1.32 -3.76 6.88
C ILE A 28 -2.59 -3.80 6.03
N LYS A 29 -2.60 -4.57 4.95
CA LYS A 29 -3.79 -4.76 4.10
C LYS A 29 -4.97 -5.33 4.89
N ALA A 30 -4.73 -6.37 5.69
CA ALA A 30 -5.75 -6.98 6.54
C ALA A 30 -6.31 -5.97 7.56
N ASN A 31 -5.44 -5.20 8.21
CA ASN A 31 -5.84 -4.15 9.15
C ASN A 31 -6.72 -3.07 8.49
N ILE A 32 -6.35 -2.61 7.29
CA ILE A 32 -7.17 -1.64 6.53
C ILE A 32 -8.55 -2.24 6.21
N VAL A 33 -8.60 -3.48 5.72
CA VAL A 33 -9.87 -4.17 5.41
C VAL A 33 -10.74 -4.29 6.66
N GLU A 34 -10.15 -4.72 7.79
CA GLU A 34 -10.85 -4.84 9.06
C GLU A 34 -11.41 -3.50 9.55
N GLN A 35 -10.64 -2.41 9.43
CA GLN A 35 -11.11 -1.07 9.80
C GLN A 35 -12.27 -0.61 8.93
N LEU A 36 -12.19 -0.79 7.60
CA LEU A 36 -13.27 -0.41 6.68
C LEU A 36 -14.58 -1.15 7.01
N ILE A 37 -14.49 -2.44 7.34
CA ILE A 37 -15.65 -3.25 7.74
C ILE A 37 -16.17 -2.80 9.11
N SER A 38 -15.29 -2.69 10.10
CA SER A 38 -15.62 -2.34 11.49
C SER A 38 -16.23 -0.95 11.62
N CYS A 39 -15.76 0.00 10.80
CA CYS A 39 -16.29 1.36 10.75
C CYS A 39 -17.55 1.48 9.87
N GLY A 40 -18.02 0.38 9.26
CA GLY A 40 -19.23 0.38 8.44
C GLY A 40 -19.13 1.27 7.20
N VAL A 41 -17.93 1.37 6.62
CA VAL A 41 -17.70 2.17 5.41
C VAL A 41 -18.58 1.64 4.28
N LYS A 42 -19.32 2.54 3.64
CA LYS A 42 -20.18 2.20 2.51
C LYS A 42 -19.36 2.18 1.23
N PHE A 43 -19.63 1.19 0.39
CA PHE A 43 -19.06 1.07 -0.94
C PHE A 43 -20.18 1.27 -2.00
N PRO A 44 -19.86 1.78 -3.19
CA PRO A 44 -18.52 2.21 -3.62
C PRO A 44 -18.02 3.49 -2.93
N ILE A 45 -16.69 3.62 -2.82
CA ILE A 45 -16.05 4.90 -2.51
C ILE A 45 -15.78 5.59 -3.84
N GLU A 46 -16.35 6.78 -4.03
CA GLU A 46 -16.43 7.42 -5.35
C GLU A 46 -15.25 8.36 -5.63
N SER A 47 -14.52 8.79 -4.59
CA SER A 47 -13.45 9.78 -4.76
C SER A 47 -12.38 9.74 -3.67
N LYS A 48 -11.24 10.38 -3.96
CA LYS A 48 -10.19 10.67 -2.97
C LYS A 48 -10.72 11.45 -1.76
N LYS A 49 -11.69 12.34 -1.99
CA LYS A 49 -12.28 13.14 -0.91
C LYS A 49 -12.95 12.24 0.12
N GLU A 50 -13.72 11.26 -0.32
CA GLU A 50 -14.34 10.29 0.58
C GLU A 50 -13.30 9.44 1.32
N LEU A 51 -12.21 9.03 0.65
CA LEU A 51 -11.10 8.36 1.34
C LEU A 51 -10.47 9.24 2.43
N MET A 52 -10.31 10.54 2.20
CA MET A 52 -9.77 11.47 3.21
C MET A 52 -10.72 11.68 4.39
N GLU A 53 -12.03 11.56 4.17
CA GLU A 53 -13.04 11.59 5.25
C GLU A 53 -13.01 10.31 6.08
N ILE A 54 -12.78 9.15 5.45
CA ILE A 54 -12.62 7.85 6.12
C ILE A 54 -11.29 7.79 6.89
N TYR A 55 -10.22 8.30 6.30
CA TYR A 55 -8.87 8.33 6.87
C TYR A 55 -8.42 9.77 7.11
N PRO A 56 -8.87 10.41 8.20
CA PRO A 56 -8.51 11.79 8.51
C PRO A 56 -7.03 11.94 8.87
N TYR A 57 -6.57 13.20 8.90
CA TYR A 57 -5.23 13.54 9.36
C TYR A 57 -4.95 12.94 10.74
N GLY A 58 -3.78 12.35 10.92
CA GLY A 58 -3.41 11.64 12.16
C GLY A 58 -3.84 10.18 12.22
N THR A 59 -4.40 9.62 11.14
CA THR A 59 -4.64 8.18 11.00
C THR A 59 -3.35 7.40 11.34
N PRO A 60 -3.41 6.44 12.28
CA PRO A 60 -2.22 5.76 12.81
C PRO A 60 -1.61 4.76 11.81
N ILE A 61 -2.31 4.42 10.74
CA ILE A 61 -1.80 3.54 9.69
C ILE A 61 -0.76 4.28 8.87
N LYS A 62 0.44 3.71 8.80
CA LYS A 62 1.56 4.23 8.05
C LYS A 62 2.19 3.14 7.23
N CYS A 63 2.88 3.54 6.16
CA CYS A 63 3.75 2.67 5.40
C CYS A 63 4.99 3.43 4.94
N ARG A 64 5.97 2.71 4.40
CA ARG A 64 7.16 3.35 3.83
C ARG A 64 6.86 3.85 2.42
N TYR A 65 7.22 5.10 2.12
CA TYR A 65 7.13 5.70 0.80
C TYR A 65 8.34 6.61 0.57
N LYS A 66 9.07 6.40 -0.53
CA LYS A 66 10.30 7.13 -0.86
C LYS A 66 11.31 7.12 0.29
N GLY A 67 11.47 5.97 0.95
CA GLY A 67 12.39 5.79 2.08
C GLY A 67 11.95 6.45 3.39
N LYS A 68 10.72 6.97 3.49
CA LYS A 68 10.19 7.63 4.71
C LYS A 68 8.90 6.98 5.19
N GLU A 69 8.73 6.91 6.50
CA GLU A 69 7.45 6.54 7.11
C GLU A 69 6.42 7.64 6.83
N THR A 70 5.34 7.30 6.13
CA THR A 70 4.30 8.24 5.67
C THR A 70 2.92 7.71 6.07
N SER A 71 2.03 8.58 6.54
CA SER A 71 0.65 8.18 6.87
C SER A 71 -0.11 7.86 5.59
N ILE A 72 -1.04 6.90 5.68
CA ILE A 72 -1.96 6.63 4.56
C ILE A 72 -2.73 7.89 4.15
N HIS A 73 -3.09 8.76 5.10
CA HIS A 73 -3.75 10.03 4.80
C HIS A 73 -2.96 10.86 3.79
N ASP A 74 -1.65 10.98 3.97
CA ASP A 74 -0.76 11.75 3.11
C ASP A 74 -0.53 11.10 1.73
N LEU A 75 -0.86 9.80 1.60
CA LEU A 75 -0.76 9.05 0.34
C LEU A 75 -2.03 9.11 -0.50
N ILE A 76 -3.20 9.39 0.10
CA ILE A 76 -4.47 9.49 -0.64
C ILE A 76 -4.42 10.46 -1.84
N PRO A 77 -3.79 11.65 -1.75
CA PRO A 77 -3.62 12.54 -2.91
C PRO A 77 -2.88 11.90 -4.10
N GLN A 78 -2.03 10.91 -3.84
CA GLN A 78 -1.17 10.23 -4.82
C GLN A 78 -1.82 8.99 -5.48
N ILE A 79 -3.01 8.61 -5.01
CA ILE A 79 -3.82 7.54 -5.62
C ILE A 79 -4.23 7.98 -7.03
N ASP A 80 -4.31 7.05 -7.96
CA ASP A 80 -4.79 7.37 -9.32
C ASP A 80 -6.32 7.49 -9.32
N ASP A 81 -6.86 8.54 -9.97
CA ASP A 81 -8.32 8.75 -10.02
C ASP A 81 -9.03 7.66 -10.84
N SER A 82 -8.32 6.93 -11.71
CA SER A 82 -8.87 5.79 -12.46
C SER A 82 -9.21 4.57 -11.60
N LEU A 83 -8.77 4.53 -10.33
CA LEU A 83 -9.11 3.47 -9.38
C LEU A 83 -10.52 3.63 -8.78
N PHE A 84 -11.16 4.78 -8.99
CA PHE A 84 -12.53 5.03 -8.55
C PHE A 84 -13.55 4.67 -9.65
N PRO A 85 -14.75 4.18 -9.29
CA PRO A 85 -15.21 3.87 -7.95
C PRO A 85 -14.58 2.60 -7.36
N ILE A 86 -14.12 2.68 -6.11
CA ILE A 86 -13.57 1.54 -5.38
C ILE A 86 -14.73 0.74 -4.80
N LYS A 87 -14.85 -0.54 -5.18
CA LYS A 87 -16.07 -1.33 -4.94
C LYS A 87 -16.01 -2.22 -3.71
N THR A 88 -14.81 -2.52 -3.22
CA THR A 88 -14.63 -3.46 -2.10
C THR A 88 -13.58 -2.96 -1.09
N PRO A 89 -13.64 -3.42 0.17
CA PRO A 89 -12.59 -3.13 1.16
C PRO A 89 -11.20 -3.57 0.70
N GLY A 90 -11.11 -4.70 -0.02
CA GLY A 90 -9.85 -5.22 -0.54
C GLY A 90 -9.24 -4.30 -1.60
N ASP A 91 -10.07 -3.77 -2.50
CA ASP A 91 -9.65 -2.80 -3.52
C ASP A 91 -9.22 -1.47 -2.88
N ALA A 92 -9.93 -1.02 -1.84
CA ALA A 92 -9.54 0.17 -1.08
C ALA A 92 -8.18 0.00 -0.42
N ALA A 93 -7.94 -1.14 0.24
CA ALA A 93 -6.65 -1.44 0.84
C ALA A 93 -5.53 -1.50 -0.22
N ALA A 94 -5.78 -2.13 -1.37
CA ALA A 94 -4.82 -2.14 -2.46
C ALA A 94 -4.54 -0.74 -3.02
N ALA A 95 -5.56 0.11 -3.17
CA ALA A 95 -5.40 1.48 -3.64
C ALA A 95 -4.58 2.33 -2.66
N LEU A 96 -4.89 2.26 -1.36
CA LEU A 96 -4.18 2.97 -0.29
C LEU A 96 -2.71 2.54 -0.17
N LEU A 97 -2.44 1.25 -0.39
CA LEU A 97 -1.09 0.69 -0.31
C LEU A 97 -0.34 0.69 -1.65
N SER A 98 -0.96 1.12 -2.75
CA SER A 98 -0.38 1.07 -4.10
C SER A 98 0.95 1.81 -4.26
N ARG A 99 1.21 2.79 -3.37
CA ARG A 99 2.44 3.58 -3.33
C ARG A 99 3.41 3.12 -2.24
N CYS A 100 2.99 2.21 -1.36
CA CYS A 100 3.84 1.75 -0.28
C CYS A 100 4.97 0.87 -0.82
N GLU A 101 6.17 1.09 -0.29
CA GLU A 101 7.34 0.28 -0.56
C GLU A 101 7.29 -0.95 0.35
N VAL A 102 7.44 -2.14 -0.25
CA VAL A 102 7.79 -3.35 0.49
C VAL A 102 9.25 -3.24 0.91
N GLY A 103 9.51 -3.48 2.20
CA GLY A 103 10.78 -3.29 2.90
C GLY A 103 12.04 -3.40 2.04
N GLN A 104 12.66 -2.26 1.74
CA GLN A 104 14.11 -2.20 1.56
C GLN A 104 14.71 -1.83 2.90
N LYS A 105 15.30 -2.81 3.58
CA LYS A 105 16.13 -2.59 4.75
C LYS A 105 17.57 -2.36 4.30
#